data_AF-A0A3D4W6S7-F1
#
_entry.id   AF-A0A3D4W6S7-F1
#
_cell.length_a   1.000
_cell.length_b   1.000
_cell.length_c   1.000
_cell.angle_alpha   90.00
_cell.angle_beta   90.00
_cell.angle_gamma   90.00
#
_symmetry.space_group_name_H-M   'P 1'
#
loop_
_entity.id
_entity.type
_entity.pdbx_description
1 polymer ?
#
loop_
_entity_poly.entity_id
_entity_poly.type
_entity_poly.pdbx_seq_one_letter_code
_entity_poly.pdbx_strand_id
1 'polypeptide(L)'
;LTQMTFGYSRDDVAKFLPLYIDKGILKQDPFAVLDQNGVGQLVSMAVQNGRAVKPSLKCGICGEHGGEPSSVEFCHSVGMNYVSCSPYRVPIARLAAAQAVIKEEVASAKTKKAESKTRKAKKEEGKGKKVAKKKK
;
A
#
# COMPACT_ATOMS: atom_id res chain seq x y z
N LEU A 1 14.18 -10.95 -3.99
CA LEU A 1 14.36 -9.65 -3.31
C LEU A 1 14.39 -9.83 -1.79
N THR A 2 13.33 -10.35 -1.17
CA THR A 2 13.24 -10.59 0.29
C THR A 2 14.47 -11.27 0.89
N GLN A 3 14.96 -12.37 0.30
CA GLN A 3 16.17 -13.07 0.77
C GLN A 3 17.37 -12.12 0.94
N MET A 4 17.64 -11.30 -0.06
CA MET A 4 18.79 -10.40 -0.06
C MET A 4 18.58 -9.20 0.89
N THR A 5 17.35 -8.70 1.00
CA THR A 5 17.03 -7.58 1.90
C THR A 5 17.11 -7.99 3.37
N PHE A 6 16.64 -9.18 3.72
CA PHE A 6 16.72 -9.70 5.09
C PHE A 6 18.06 -10.38 5.41
N GLY A 7 18.82 -10.78 4.38
CA GLY A 7 19.97 -11.68 4.55
C GLY A 7 19.54 -13.11 4.93
N TYR A 8 18.33 -13.53 4.56
CA TYR A 8 17.79 -14.85 4.90
C TYR A 8 17.86 -15.77 3.69
N SER A 9 18.56 -16.89 3.84
CA SER A 9 18.41 -18.04 2.95
C SER A 9 17.04 -18.65 3.20
N ARG A 10 16.20 -18.74 2.16
CA ARG A 10 14.84 -19.25 2.30
C ARG A 10 14.82 -20.72 2.73
N ASP A 11 15.78 -21.50 2.27
CA ASP A 11 15.89 -22.92 2.56
C ASP A 11 16.40 -23.19 4.00
N ASP A 12 17.07 -22.21 4.61
CA ASP A 12 17.61 -22.32 5.98
C ASP A 12 16.78 -21.61 7.04
N VAL A 13 15.91 -20.68 6.64
CA VAL A 13 15.20 -19.78 7.57
C VAL A 13 14.28 -20.53 8.53
N ALA A 14 13.79 -21.72 8.13
CA ALA A 14 12.91 -22.55 8.94
C ALA A 14 13.53 -22.94 10.31
N LYS A 15 14.86 -22.90 10.43
CA LYS A 15 15.59 -23.21 11.68
C LYS A 15 15.36 -22.17 12.79
N PHE A 16 15.00 -20.93 12.45
CA PHE A 16 14.87 -19.85 13.43
C PHE A 16 13.64 -18.94 13.23
N LEU A 17 13.02 -18.91 12.04
CA LEU A 17 11.89 -18.04 11.76
C LEU A 17 10.69 -18.25 12.70
N PRO A 18 10.28 -19.49 13.04
CA PRO A 18 9.19 -19.69 14.00
C PRO A 18 9.49 -19.06 15.36
N LEU A 19 10.73 -19.15 15.84
CA LEU A 19 11.16 -18.53 17.10
C LEU A 19 11.08 -17.00 17.05
N TYR A 20 11.39 -16.39 15.90
CA TYR A 20 11.31 -14.94 15.73
C TYR A 20 9.87 -14.44 15.74
N ILE A 21 8.95 -15.24 15.17
CA ILE A 21 7.52 -14.92 15.17
C ILE A 21 6.93 -15.08 16.59
N ASP A 22 7.24 -16.19 17.26
CA ASP A 22 6.78 -16.46 18.64
C ASP A 22 7.25 -15.39 19.63
N LYS A 23 8.50 -14.92 19.48
CA LYS A 23 9.06 -13.82 20.28
C LYS A 23 8.60 -12.42 19.85
N GLY A 24 7.76 -12.32 18.80
CA GLY A 24 7.29 -11.04 18.27
C GLY A 24 8.36 -10.17 17.63
N ILE A 25 9.55 -10.72 17.34
CA ILE A 25 10.62 -10.02 16.61
C ILE A 25 10.14 -9.74 15.18
N LEU A 26 9.48 -10.72 14.56
CA LEU A 26 8.76 -10.57 13.30
C LEU A 26 7.27 -10.80 13.52
N LYS A 27 6.44 -10.00 12.88
CA LYS A 27 4.98 -10.16 12.98
C LYS A 27 4.45 -11.36 12.19
N GLN A 28 5.15 -11.71 11.10
CA GLN A 28 4.72 -12.69 10.11
C GLN A 28 5.94 -13.15 9.29
N ASP A 29 5.77 -14.26 8.57
CA ASP A 29 6.79 -14.75 7.63
C ASP A 29 6.95 -13.78 6.44
N PRO A 30 8.13 -13.15 6.25
CA PRO A 30 8.37 -12.20 5.17
C PRO A 30 8.40 -12.84 3.76
N PHE A 31 8.49 -14.17 3.67
CA PHE A 31 8.40 -14.90 2.40
C PHE A 31 6.96 -15.14 1.97
N ALA A 32 6.02 -15.19 2.92
CA ALA A 32 4.60 -15.32 2.65
C ALA A 32 3.92 -13.96 2.47
N VAL A 33 4.22 -13.00 3.36
CA VAL A 33 3.65 -11.64 3.33
C VAL A 33 4.76 -10.63 3.08
N LEU A 34 4.58 -9.74 2.11
CA LEU A 34 5.58 -8.76 1.74
C LEU A 34 5.84 -7.82 2.91
N ASP A 35 7.10 -7.73 3.33
CA ASP A 35 7.55 -6.72 4.28
C ASP A 35 7.49 -5.33 3.62
N GLN A 36 6.47 -4.55 3.96
CA GLN A 36 6.26 -3.23 3.38
C GLN A 36 7.27 -2.18 3.88
N ASN A 37 7.86 -2.39 5.06
CA ASN A 37 8.74 -1.41 5.69
C ASN A 37 10.21 -1.53 5.26
N GLY A 38 10.67 -2.70 4.84
CA GLY A 38 12.01 -2.89 4.27
C GLY A 38 11.93 -3.16 2.77
N VAL A 39 11.47 -4.36 2.40
CA VAL A 39 11.39 -4.79 0.98
C VAL A 39 10.48 -3.86 0.17
N GLY A 40 9.36 -3.45 0.73
CA GLY A 40 8.41 -2.54 0.09
C GLY A 40 9.01 -1.17 -0.25
N GLN A 41 9.92 -0.64 0.56
CA GLN A 41 10.61 0.61 0.23
C GLN A 41 11.46 0.47 -1.03
N LEU A 42 12.20 -0.63 -1.16
CA LEU A 42 12.99 -0.92 -2.36
C LEU A 42 12.10 -1.07 -3.60
N VAL A 43 10.95 -1.74 -3.44
CA VAL A 43 9.96 -1.90 -4.51
C VAL A 43 9.39 -0.54 -4.95
N SER A 44 8.95 0.29 -4.01
CA SER A 44 8.42 1.63 -4.29
C SER A 44 9.45 2.50 -5.00
N MET A 45 10.69 2.51 -4.50
CA MET A 45 11.79 3.25 -5.11
C MET A 45 12.06 2.78 -6.54
N ALA A 46 12.07 1.46 -6.79
CA ALA A 46 12.29 0.92 -8.14
C ALA A 46 11.19 1.33 -9.12
N VAL A 47 9.92 1.29 -8.71
CA VAL A 47 8.78 1.73 -9.54
C VAL A 47 8.88 3.22 -9.84
N GLN A 48 9.15 4.05 -8.83
CA GLN A 48 9.27 5.51 -8.98
C GLN A 48 10.44 5.89 -9.90
N ASN A 49 11.64 5.37 -9.63
CA ASN A 49 12.84 5.70 -10.40
C ASN A 49 12.74 5.18 -11.84
N GLY A 50 12.20 3.97 -12.03
CA GLY A 50 11.98 3.42 -13.37
C GLY A 50 11.01 4.27 -14.19
N ARG A 51 9.93 4.75 -13.58
CA ARG A 51 8.93 5.59 -14.27
C ARG A 51 9.35 7.04 -14.42
N ALA A 52 10.27 7.55 -13.60
CA ALA A 52 10.89 8.86 -13.80
C ALA A 52 11.66 8.91 -15.13
N VAL A 53 12.28 7.79 -15.54
CA VAL A 53 12.99 7.67 -16.82
C VAL A 53 12.06 7.24 -17.96
N LYS A 54 11.17 6.27 -17.71
CA LYS A 54 10.21 5.75 -18.70
C LYS A 54 8.78 5.79 -18.12
N PRO A 55 8.01 6.86 -18.33
CA PRO A 55 6.68 7.02 -17.72
C PRO A 55 5.69 5.89 -18.00
N SER A 56 5.79 5.23 -19.15
CA SER A 56 4.94 4.11 -19.56
C SER A 56 5.46 2.73 -19.12
N LEU A 57 6.52 2.66 -18.29
CA LEU A 57 7.10 1.41 -17.82
C LEU A 57 6.05 0.58 -17.08
N LYS A 58 5.82 -0.63 -17.59
CA LYS A 58 4.95 -1.62 -16.95
C LYS A 58 5.71 -2.29 -15.82
N CYS A 59 5.13 -2.27 -14.63
CA CYS A 59 5.68 -2.89 -13.43
C CYS A 59 4.70 -3.94 -12.92
N GLY A 60 5.22 -5.07 -12.46
CA GLY A 60 4.41 -6.09 -11.81
C GLY A 60 5.26 -6.92 -10.86
N ILE A 61 4.60 -7.75 -10.06
CA ILE A 61 5.23 -8.66 -9.12
C ILE A 61 4.91 -10.11 -9.49
N CYS A 62 5.86 -11.02 -9.26
CA CYS A 62 5.66 -12.46 -9.34
C CYS A 62 6.15 -13.13 -8.05
N GLY A 63 5.77 -14.38 -7.86
CA GLY A 63 6.11 -15.16 -6.68
C GLY A 63 4.94 -15.26 -5.71
N GLU A 64 5.25 -15.61 -4.46
CA GLU A 64 4.22 -15.93 -3.47
C GLU A 64 3.43 -14.72 -2.99
N HIS A 65 4.11 -13.57 -2.85
CA HIS A 65 3.50 -12.30 -2.48
C HIS A 65 2.40 -11.87 -3.46
N GLY A 66 2.52 -12.25 -4.74
CA GLY A 66 1.54 -11.89 -5.78
C GLY A 66 0.15 -12.52 -5.58
N GLY A 67 0.02 -13.50 -4.68
CA GLY A 67 -1.25 -14.14 -4.32
C GLY A 67 -1.67 -13.92 -2.86
N GLU A 68 -0.95 -13.08 -2.11
CA GLU A 68 -1.26 -12.77 -0.71
C GLU A 68 -1.99 -11.41 -0.64
N PRO A 69 -3.19 -11.33 -0.04
CA PRO A 69 -4.06 -10.15 -0.15
C PRO A 69 -3.43 -8.81 0.26
N SER A 70 -2.71 -8.76 1.37
CA SER A 70 -2.13 -7.50 1.87
C SER A 70 -0.95 -7.03 1.01
N SER A 71 -0.20 -7.96 0.43
CA SER A 71 0.86 -7.72 -0.55
C SER A 71 0.29 -7.23 -1.88
N VAL A 72 -0.84 -7.80 -2.34
CA VAL A 72 -1.54 -7.32 -3.54
C VAL A 72 -2.07 -5.90 -3.32
N GLU A 73 -2.63 -5.60 -2.16
CA GLU A 73 -3.06 -4.24 -1.78
C GLU A 73 -1.88 -3.26 -1.77
N PHE A 74 -0.71 -3.67 -1.27
CA PHE A 74 0.50 -2.87 -1.37
C PHE A 74 0.95 -2.65 -2.83
N CYS A 75 0.89 -3.69 -3.68
CA CYS A 75 1.25 -3.57 -5.08
C CYS A 75 0.34 -2.57 -5.81
N HIS A 76 -0.95 -2.56 -5.46
CA HIS A 76 -1.90 -1.55 -5.94
C HIS A 76 -1.51 -0.14 -5.46
N SER A 77 -1.19 0.04 -4.18
CA SER A 77 -0.86 1.36 -3.63
C SER A 77 0.43 1.97 -4.19
N VAL A 78 1.42 1.15 -4.57
CA VAL A 78 2.64 1.63 -5.28
C VAL A 78 2.40 1.80 -6.79
N GLY A 79 1.20 1.52 -7.28
CA GLY A 79 0.78 1.73 -8.67
C GLY A 79 1.32 0.69 -9.65
N MET A 80 1.53 -0.57 -9.24
CA MET A 80 1.86 -1.64 -10.18
C MET A 80 0.72 -1.90 -11.18
N ASN A 81 1.07 -2.46 -12.33
CA ASN A 81 0.13 -2.76 -13.40
C ASN A 81 -0.51 -4.15 -13.27
N TYR A 82 0.20 -5.11 -12.68
CA TYR A 82 -0.29 -6.47 -12.53
C TYR A 82 0.40 -7.20 -11.36
N VAL A 83 -0.25 -8.26 -10.89
CA VAL A 83 0.35 -9.29 -10.03
C VAL A 83 0.28 -10.63 -10.75
N SER A 84 1.27 -11.48 -10.52
CA SER A 84 1.36 -12.84 -11.07
C SER A 84 1.53 -13.84 -9.93
N CYS A 85 0.67 -14.85 -9.90
CA CYS A 85 0.66 -15.87 -8.85
C CYS A 85 0.28 -17.24 -9.42
N SER A 86 0.47 -18.29 -8.61
CA SER A 86 0.09 -19.66 -8.97
C SER A 86 -1.40 -19.76 -9.36
N PRO A 87 -1.80 -20.66 -10.29
CA PRO A 87 -3.18 -20.74 -10.80
C PRO A 87 -4.27 -20.74 -9.73
N TYR A 88 -4.10 -21.53 -8.67
CA TYR A 88 -5.07 -21.64 -7.58
C TYR A 88 -5.23 -20.37 -6.73
N ARG A 89 -4.26 -19.44 -6.77
CA ARG A 89 -4.30 -18.15 -6.07
C ARG A 89 -4.85 -17.02 -6.93
N VAL A 90 -5.08 -17.25 -8.22
CA VAL A 90 -5.65 -16.24 -9.14
C VAL A 90 -6.98 -15.68 -8.62
N PRO A 91 -7.94 -16.49 -8.13
CA PRO A 91 -9.19 -15.94 -7.58
C PRO A 91 -8.97 -15.03 -6.37
N ILE A 92 -8.03 -15.38 -5.49
CA ILE A 92 -7.67 -14.60 -4.29
C ILE A 92 -7.05 -13.26 -4.72
N ALA A 93 -6.09 -13.29 -5.64
CA ALA A 93 -5.44 -12.08 -6.15
C ALA A 93 -6.43 -11.13 -6.84
N ARG A 94 -7.38 -11.67 -7.61
CA ARG A 94 -8.45 -10.87 -8.25
C ARG A 94 -9.35 -10.20 -7.22
N LEU A 95 -9.78 -10.95 -6.20
CA LEU A 95 -10.62 -10.41 -5.13
C LEU A 95 -9.88 -9.33 -4.32
N ALA A 96 -8.63 -9.60 -3.94
CA ALA A 96 -7.80 -8.65 -3.20
C ALA A 96 -7.55 -7.36 -3.99
N ALA A 97 -7.25 -7.46 -5.28
CA ALA A 97 -7.06 -6.29 -6.15
C ALA A 97 -8.35 -5.45 -6.25
N ALA A 98 -9.51 -6.09 -6.40
CA ALA A 98 -10.79 -5.37 -6.42
C ALA A 98 -11.08 -4.67 -5.08
N GLN A 99 -10.81 -5.35 -3.96
CA GLN A 99 -10.97 -4.77 -2.62
C GLN A 99 -10.02 -3.59 -2.40
N ALA A 100 -8.79 -3.64 -2.89
CA ALA A 100 -7.82 -2.55 -2.79
C ALA A 100 -8.34 -1.27 -3.49
N VAL A 101 -8.88 -1.42 -4.71
CA VAL A 101 -9.50 -0.30 -5.45
C VAL A 101 -10.69 0.28 -4.68
N ILE A 102 -11.61 -0.57 -4.19
CA ILE A 102 -12.78 -0.12 -3.43
C ILE A 102 -12.36 0.64 -2.16
N LYS A 103 -11.36 0.15 -1.43
CA LYS A 103 -10.84 0.83 -0.23
C LYS A 103 -10.27 2.21 -0.56
N GLU A 104 -9.50 2.33 -1.64
CA GLU A 104 -8.96 3.61 -2.10
C GLU A 104 -10.06 4.59 -2.48
N GLU A 105 -11.09 4.15 -3.21
CA GLU A 105 -12.22 4.99 -3.61
C GLU A 105 -13.02 5.48 -2.40
N VAL A 106 -13.30 4.59 -1.44
CA VAL A 106 -14.00 4.94 -0.19
C VAL A 106 -13.18 5.92 0.64
N ALA A 107 -11.86 5.73 0.74
CA ALA A 107 -10.97 6.67 1.42
C ALA A 107 -10.99 8.04 0.74
N SER A 108 -10.84 8.07 -0.59
CA SER A 108 -10.88 9.29 -1.40
C SER A 108 -12.20 10.05 -1.26
N ALA A 109 -13.34 9.34 -1.21
CA ALA A 109 -14.65 9.96 -1.01
C ALA A 109 -14.80 10.60 0.38
N LYS A 110 -14.29 9.95 1.43
CA LYS A 110 -14.29 10.49 2.79
C LYS A 110 -13.46 11.77 2.88
N THR A 111 -12.25 11.79 2.29
CA THR A 111 -11.38 12.97 2.27
C THR A 111 -12.05 14.15 1.57
N LYS A 112 -12.64 13.95 0.39
CA LYS A 112 -13.39 14.99 -0.33
C LYS A 112 -14.56 15.56 0.50
N LYS A 113 -15.27 14.70 1.24
CA LYS A 113 -16.38 15.12 2.13
C LYS A 113 -15.89 15.92 3.33
N ALA A 114 -14.74 15.55 3.91
CA ALA A 114 -14.12 16.29 5.01
C ALA A 114 -13.63 17.68 4.55
N GLU A 115 -12.93 17.76 3.41
CA GLU A 115 -12.45 19.02 2.84
C GLU A 115 -13.60 19.99 2.49
N SER A 116 -14.70 19.47 1.94
CA SER A 116 -15.91 20.25 1.65
C SER A 116 -16.54 20.85 2.91
N LYS A 117 -16.63 20.07 4.00
CA LYS A 117 -17.12 20.54 5.31
C LYS A 117 -16.21 21.63 5.90
N THR A 118 -14.90 21.44 5.85
CA THR A 118 -13.92 22.43 6.35
C THR A 118 -13.95 23.73 5.55
N ARG A 119 -14.11 23.65 4.21
CA ARG A 119 -14.28 24.84 3.35
C ARG A 119 -15.60 25.57 3.63
N LYS A 120 -16.68 24.84 3.92
CA LYS A 120 -17.99 25.44 4.28
C LYS A 120 -17.93 26.15 5.64
N ALA A 121 -17.33 25.53 6.65
CA ALA A 121 -17.14 26.13 7.98
C ALA A 121 -16.30 27.42 7.95
N LYS A 122 -15.17 27.43 7.21
CA LYS A 122 -14.35 28.65 7.02
C LYS A 122 -15.11 29.77 6.28
N LYS A 123 -16.05 29.43 5.39
CA LYS A 123 -16.88 30.40 4.66
C LYS A 123 -17.97 31.02 5.54
N GLU A 124 -18.46 30.27 6.53
CA GLU A 124 -19.44 30.74 7.52
C GLU A 124 -18.79 31.62 8.61
N GLU A 125 -17.59 31.27 9.12
CA GLU A 125 -16.83 32.14 10.04
C GLU A 125 -16.39 33.47 9.38
N GLY A 126 -15.99 33.44 8.09
CA GLY A 126 -15.63 34.64 7.34
C GLY A 126 -16.80 35.59 7.07
N LYS A 127 -18.05 35.07 7.05
CA LYS A 127 -19.26 35.90 6.97
C LYS A 127 -19.57 36.58 8.30
N GLY A 128 -19.34 35.92 9.44
CA GLY A 128 -19.53 36.50 10.77
C GLY A 128 -18.62 37.71 11.06
N LYS A 129 -17.35 37.67 10.65
CA LYS A 129 -16.41 38.80 10.82
C LYS A 129 -16.68 40.01 9.92
N LYS A 130 -17.32 39.83 8.75
CA LYS A 130 -17.69 40.96 7.86
C LYS A 130 -18.92 41.74 8.35
N VAL A 131 -19.81 41.13 9.12
CA VAL A 131 -21.00 41.81 9.69
C VAL A 131 -20.62 42.68 10.88
N ALA A 132 -19.62 42.30 11.69
CA ALA A 132 -19.18 43.09 12.85
C ALA A 132 -18.39 44.37 12.50
N LYS A 133 -17.84 44.48 11.28
CA LYS A 133 -17.02 45.64 10.86
C LYS A 133 -17.80 46.77 10.16
N LYS A 134 -19.12 46.63 10.00
CA LYS A 134 -19.99 47.60 9.30
C LYS A 134 -20.87 48.44 10.25
N LYS A 135 -20.59 48.40 11.56
CA LYS A 135 -21.39 49.05 12.62
C LYS A 135 -20.60 50.08 13.45
N LYS A 136 -19.50 50.62 12.93
CA LYS A 136 -18.77 51.75 13.51
C LYS A 136 -18.56 52.82 12.46
#